data_AF-A0A9W5Z1Q6-F1
#
_entry.id   AF-A0A9W5Z1Q6-F1
#
_cell.length_a   1.000
_cell.length_b   1.000
_cell.length_c   1.000
_cell.angle_alpha   90.00
_cell.angle_beta   90.00
_cell.angle_gamma   90.00
#
_symmetry.space_group_name_H-M   'P 1'
#
loop_
_entity.id
_entity.type
_entity.pdbx_description
1 polymer ?
#
loop_
_entity_poly.entity_id
_entity_poly.type
_entity_poly.pdbx_seq_one_letter_code
_entity_poly.pdbx_strand_id
1 'polypeptide(L)'
;MKNAKANGKALRGWMGARKALWDWIDSDTVLIGHDIKHDLNCLGMVHPRIVDSAILTAEAAFKPRREFLRLRRIWSLKVLSRVFLDRYIQNSSNGHSALQDAVATKDVVMFCLDKPEYLNKWAGFARSGWDTPEDFATLKYLVENGVDHSEYL
;
A
#
# COMPACT_ATOMS: atom_id res chain seq x y z
N MET A 1 -15.00 1.37 -18.44
CA MET A 1 -15.56 2.74 -18.39
C MET A 1 -16.66 3.03 -19.43
N LYS A 2 -16.52 2.61 -20.71
CA LYS A 2 -17.53 2.85 -21.77
C LYS A 2 -18.93 2.35 -21.39
N ASN A 3 -19.05 1.12 -20.87
CA ASN A 3 -20.33 0.56 -20.41
C ASN A 3 -20.95 1.32 -19.23
N ALA A 4 -20.14 1.78 -18.27
CA ALA A 4 -20.66 2.55 -17.13
C ALA A 4 -21.19 3.93 -17.57
N LYS A 5 -20.54 4.57 -18.55
CA LYS A 5 -21.03 5.81 -19.15
C LYS A 5 -22.33 5.59 -19.93
N ALA A 6 -22.39 4.55 -20.75
CA ALA A 6 -23.59 4.21 -21.54
C ALA A 6 -24.80 3.91 -20.65
N ASN A 7 -24.59 3.27 -19.49
CA ASN A 7 -25.66 2.92 -18.55
C ASN A 7 -25.95 4.00 -17.50
N GLY A 8 -25.40 5.22 -17.64
CA GLY A 8 -25.61 6.31 -16.69
C GLY A 8 -25.05 6.08 -15.27
N LYS A 9 -24.25 5.02 -15.07
CA LYS A 9 -23.65 4.66 -13.77
C LYS A 9 -22.34 5.38 -13.49
N ALA A 10 -21.76 6.06 -14.48
CA ALA A 10 -20.51 6.79 -14.30
C ALA A 10 -20.73 8.13 -13.61
N LEU A 11 -19.95 8.41 -12.56
CA LEU A 11 -19.90 9.73 -11.94
C LEU A 11 -19.31 10.76 -12.90
N ARG A 12 -19.84 11.99 -12.84
CA ARG A 12 -19.41 13.09 -13.73
C ARG A 12 -18.16 13.77 -13.20
N GLY A 13 -17.00 13.36 -13.75
CA GLY A 13 -15.69 13.95 -13.45
C GLY A 13 -15.27 13.77 -11.98
N TRP A 14 -14.19 14.44 -11.59
CA TRP A 14 -13.66 14.37 -10.23
C TRP A 14 -14.59 15.02 -9.20
N MET A 15 -15.36 16.06 -9.57
CA MET A 15 -16.34 16.70 -8.69
C MET A 15 -17.47 15.75 -8.29
N GLY A 16 -18.00 14.99 -9.25
CA GLY A 16 -19.02 13.99 -8.97
C GLY A 16 -18.48 12.83 -8.13
N ALA A 17 -17.25 12.40 -8.38
CA ALA A 17 -16.56 11.39 -7.57
C ALA A 17 -16.35 11.87 -6.13
N ARG A 18 -15.83 13.08 -5.93
CA ARG A 18 -15.67 13.72 -4.62
C ARG A 18 -16.99 13.80 -3.86
N LYS A 19 -18.04 14.30 -4.52
CA LYS A 19 -19.36 14.43 -3.90
C LYS A 19 -19.90 13.08 -3.42
N ALA A 20 -19.79 12.04 -4.24
CA ALA A 20 -20.23 10.70 -3.85
C ALA A 20 -19.39 10.12 -2.71
N LEU A 21 -18.09 10.44 -2.64
CA LEU A 21 -17.22 9.98 -1.57
C LEU A 21 -17.60 10.61 -0.22
N TRP A 22 -17.98 11.89 -0.20
CA TRP A 22 -18.43 12.58 1.02
C TRP A 22 -19.69 11.99 1.66
N ASP A 23 -20.47 11.18 0.95
CA ASP A 23 -21.59 10.45 1.55
C ASP A 23 -21.11 9.34 2.50
N TRP A 24 -19.82 8.97 2.46
CA TRP A 24 -19.24 7.85 3.20
C TRP A 24 -18.07 8.21 4.11
N ILE A 25 -17.52 9.42 3.97
CA ILE A 25 -16.33 9.84 4.73
C ILE A 25 -16.55 11.21 5.38
N ASP A 26 -16.03 11.36 6.58
CA ASP A 26 -15.99 12.60 7.35
C ASP A 26 -14.58 12.85 7.89
N SER A 27 -14.39 13.92 8.68
CA SER A 27 -13.10 14.23 9.30
C SER A 27 -12.61 13.16 10.27
N ASP A 28 -13.48 12.28 10.76
CA ASP A 28 -13.14 11.25 11.72
C ASP A 28 -12.76 9.91 11.08
N THR A 29 -13.18 9.70 9.83
CA THR A 29 -12.90 8.51 9.03
C THR A 29 -11.40 8.39 8.75
N VAL A 30 -10.81 7.21 8.91
CA VAL A 30 -9.43 6.94 8.49
C VAL A 30 -9.43 6.42 7.05
N LEU A 31 -8.77 7.13 6.14
CA LEU A 31 -8.59 6.65 4.77
C LEU A 31 -7.36 5.75 4.68
N ILE A 32 -7.53 4.58 4.07
CA ILE A 32 -6.45 3.66 3.78
C ILE A 32 -6.15 3.71 2.28
N GLY A 33 -4.88 3.89 1.91
CA GLY A 33 -4.46 4.09 0.53
C GLY A 33 -3.03 3.65 0.24
N HIS A 34 -2.65 3.72 -1.05
CA HIS A 34 -1.29 3.42 -1.50
C HIS A 34 -0.83 4.54 -2.42
N ASP A 35 0.13 5.34 -1.94
CA ASP A 35 0.53 6.59 -2.58
C ASP A 35 -0.69 7.52 -2.85
N ILE A 36 -1.61 7.55 -1.88
CA ILE A 36 -2.98 8.11 -2.01
C ILE A 36 -2.99 9.61 -2.28
N LYS A 37 -1.85 10.29 -2.09
CA LYS A 37 -1.69 11.71 -2.42
C LYS A 37 -2.09 11.99 -3.88
N HIS A 38 -1.82 11.05 -4.80
CA HIS A 38 -2.19 11.20 -6.21
C HIS A 38 -3.70 11.13 -6.42
N ASP A 39 -4.39 10.23 -5.72
CA ASP A 39 -5.84 10.11 -5.77
C ASP A 39 -6.53 11.33 -5.16
N LEU A 40 -6.06 11.78 -3.98
CA LEU A 40 -6.59 12.97 -3.31
C LEU A 40 -6.36 14.23 -4.14
N ASN A 41 -5.20 14.37 -4.80
CA ASN A 41 -4.95 15.49 -5.71
C ASN A 41 -5.89 15.44 -6.92
N CYS A 42 -6.11 14.28 -7.54
CA CYS A 42 -7.07 14.12 -8.63
C CYS A 42 -8.50 14.48 -8.19
N LEU A 43 -8.84 14.12 -6.96
CA LEU A 43 -10.11 14.47 -6.34
C LEU A 43 -10.14 15.90 -5.83
N GLY A 44 -9.01 16.61 -5.72
CA GLY A 44 -8.81 17.93 -5.10
C GLY A 44 -9.23 18.01 -3.63
N MET A 45 -8.90 16.97 -2.86
CA MET A 45 -9.25 16.82 -1.45
C MET A 45 -7.99 16.86 -0.57
N VAL A 46 -8.18 17.28 0.67
CA VAL A 46 -7.21 17.09 1.76
C VAL A 46 -7.95 16.35 2.87
N HIS A 47 -7.30 15.34 3.45
CA HIS A 47 -7.88 14.54 4.52
C HIS A 47 -6.85 14.31 5.62
N PRO A 48 -7.14 14.60 6.90
CA PRO A 48 -6.13 14.60 7.95
C PRO A 48 -5.78 13.20 8.49
N ARG A 49 -6.66 12.21 8.31
CA ARG A 49 -6.50 10.86 8.89
C ARG A 49 -6.27 9.83 7.79
N ILE A 50 -5.01 9.57 7.49
CA ILE A 50 -4.61 8.69 6.39
C ILE A 50 -3.61 7.65 6.90
N VAL A 51 -3.81 6.40 6.51
CA VAL A 51 -2.78 5.35 6.55
C VAL A 51 -2.40 4.99 5.13
N ASP A 52 -1.19 5.37 4.73
CA ASP A 52 -0.65 5.05 3.41
C ASP A 52 0.30 3.86 3.48
N SER A 53 -0.05 2.76 2.83
CA SER A 53 0.77 1.53 2.82
C SER A 53 2.18 1.72 2.24
N ALA A 54 2.35 2.66 1.30
CA ALA A 54 3.65 2.97 0.71
C ALA A 54 4.55 3.70 1.72
N ILE A 55 3.96 4.61 2.51
CA ILE A 55 4.67 5.31 3.60
C ILE A 55 4.94 4.35 4.76
N LEU A 56 3.94 3.61 5.23
CA LEU A 56 4.04 2.64 6.34
C LEU A 56 5.23 1.69 6.15
N THR A 57 5.34 1.09 4.96
CA THR A 57 6.42 0.14 4.65
C THR A 57 7.77 0.82 4.48
N ALA A 58 7.80 2.02 3.88
CA ALA A 58 9.02 2.79 3.75
C ALA A 58 9.58 3.30 5.09
N GLU A 59 8.72 3.71 6.02
CA GLU A 59 9.14 4.11 7.35
C GLU A 59 9.66 2.93 8.17
N ALA A 60 9.02 1.76 8.09
CA ALA A 60 9.54 0.54 8.71
C ALA A 60 10.96 0.22 8.17
N ALA A 61 11.11 0.32 6.84
CA ALA A 61 12.34 0.00 6.14
C ALA A 61 13.43 1.07 6.22
N PHE A 62 13.15 2.33 6.55
CA PHE A 62 14.20 3.35 6.53
C PHE A 62 14.26 4.23 7.76
N LYS A 63 13.42 3.97 8.79
CA LYS A 63 13.26 4.73 10.04
C LYS A 63 13.99 6.07 9.97
N PRO A 64 13.33 7.16 9.57
CA PRO A 64 14.01 8.42 9.30
C PRO A 64 14.93 8.75 10.48
N ARG A 65 16.26 8.66 10.28
CA ARG A 65 17.25 9.00 11.32
C ARG A 65 17.12 10.45 11.78
N ARG A 66 16.36 11.27 11.02
CA ARG A 66 15.93 12.65 11.28
C ARG A 66 14.60 12.89 10.54
N GLU A 67 13.66 13.63 11.15
CA GLU A 67 12.31 13.93 10.63
C GLU A 67 12.24 14.52 9.21
N PHE A 68 13.35 15.01 8.65
CA PHE A 68 13.38 15.72 7.37
C PHE A 68 13.97 14.93 6.20
N LEU A 69 14.33 13.65 6.39
CA LEU A 69 14.89 12.84 5.31
C LEU A 69 13.77 12.24 4.45
N ARG A 70 13.89 12.42 3.12
CA ARG A 70 12.99 11.79 2.14
C ARG A 70 13.03 10.27 2.29
N LEU A 71 11.87 9.63 2.14
CA LEU A 71 11.77 8.17 2.01
C LEU A 71 12.69 7.73 0.86
N ARG A 72 13.69 6.90 1.16
CA ARG A 72 14.72 6.50 0.17
C ARG A 72 14.13 5.66 -0.95
N ARG A 73 13.11 4.87 -0.65
CA ARG A 73 12.40 4.00 -1.57
C ARG A 73 10.96 3.81 -1.10
N ILE A 74 10.07 3.70 -2.07
CA ILE A 74 8.67 3.29 -1.90
C ILE A 74 8.49 2.03 -2.77
N TRP A 75 7.77 1.05 -2.27
CA TRP A 75 7.47 -0.19 -3.00
C TRP A 75 6.09 -0.12 -3.61
N SER A 76 5.91 -0.72 -4.79
CA SER A 76 4.61 -0.76 -5.45
C SER A 76 3.64 -1.70 -4.73
N LEU A 77 2.35 -1.42 -4.87
CA LEU A 77 1.31 -2.29 -4.31
C LEU A 77 1.41 -3.73 -4.80
N LYS A 78 1.88 -3.97 -6.04
CA LYS A 78 2.17 -5.32 -6.58
C LYS A 78 3.17 -6.07 -5.71
N VAL A 79 4.30 -5.43 -5.39
CA VAL A 79 5.35 -6.03 -4.54
C VAL A 79 4.80 -6.28 -3.15
N LEU A 80 4.17 -5.28 -2.54
CA LEU A 80 3.62 -5.42 -1.19
C LEU A 80 2.55 -6.52 -1.11
N SER A 81 1.68 -6.64 -2.12
CA SER A 81 0.64 -7.68 -2.18
C SER A 81 1.23 -9.07 -2.33
N ARG A 82 2.29 -9.22 -3.14
CA ARG A 82 2.97 -10.51 -3.31
C ARG A 82 3.70 -10.94 -2.03
N VAL A 83 4.40 -10.01 -1.40
CA VAL A 83 5.23 -10.27 -0.22
C VAL A 83 4.39 -10.52 1.04
N PHE A 84 3.35 -9.72 1.28
CA PHE A 84 2.61 -9.80 2.54
C PHE A 84 1.34 -10.65 2.45
N LEU A 85 0.76 -10.82 1.27
CA LEU A 85 -0.55 -11.47 1.10
C LEU A 85 -0.54 -12.69 0.16
N ASP A 86 0.62 -13.03 -0.42
CA ASP A 86 0.74 -14.03 -1.49
C ASP A 86 -0.23 -13.77 -2.66
N ARG A 87 -0.47 -12.49 -2.97
CA ARG A 87 -1.49 -12.08 -3.94
C ARG A 87 -0.88 -11.37 -5.15
N TYR A 88 -1.14 -11.93 -6.33
CA TYR A 88 -0.82 -11.29 -7.60
C TYR A 88 -2.00 -10.41 -8.05
N ILE A 89 -1.76 -9.10 -8.16
CA ILE A 89 -2.76 -8.10 -8.57
C ILE A 89 -2.32 -7.40 -9.85
N GLN A 90 -3.24 -6.70 -10.52
CA GLN A 90 -2.94 -5.87 -11.68
C GLN A 90 -2.25 -6.65 -12.83
N ASN A 91 -2.69 -7.90 -13.06
CA ASN A 91 -2.15 -8.82 -14.07
C ASN A 91 -2.79 -8.65 -15.47
N SER A 92 -3.84 -7.83 -15.59
CA SER A 92 -4.52 -7.62 -16.87
C SER A 92 -3.86 -6.51 -17.69
N SER A 93 -3.78 -6.70 -19.01
CA SER A 93 -3.37 -5.66 -19.97
C SER A 93 -4.42 -4.56 -20.18
N ASN A 94 -5.65 -4.76 -19.72
CA ASN A 94 -6.79 -3.83 -19.89
C ASN A 94 -6.85 -2.69 -18.85
N GLY A 95 -5.71 -2.38 -18.20
CA GLY A 95 -5.64 -1.44 -17.08
C GLY A 95 -5.98 -2.08 -15.73
N HIS A 96 -5.85 -1.31 -14.66
CA HIS A 96 -6.04 -1.80 -13.28
C HIS A 96 -7.48 -1.63 -12.82
N SER A 97 -7.90 -2.48 -11.88
CA SER A 97 -9.19 -2.36 -11.20
C SER A 97 -9.01 -1.59 -9.90
N ALA A 98 -9.59 -0.39 -9.81
CA ALA A 98 -9.54 0.43 -8.59
C ALA A 98 -10.10 -0.32 -7.36
N LEU A 99 -11.09 -1.20 -7.55
CA LEU A 99 -11.61 -2.04 -6.48
C LEU A 99 -10.57 -3.08 -6.01
N GLN A 100 -9.85 -3.71 -6.94
CA GLN A 100 -8.78 -4.65 -6.59
C GLN A 100 -7.67 -3.95 -5.82
N ASP A 101 -7.28 -2.75 -6.27
CA ASP A 101 -6.23 -1.96 -5.63
C ASP A 101 -6.66 -1.53 -4.22
N ALA A 102 -7.87 -0.99 -4.05
CA ALA A 102 -8.38 -0.58 -2.74
C ALA A 102 -8.44 -1.76 -1.74
N VAL A 103 -8.91 -2.93 -2.19
CA VAL A 103 -8.97 -4.13 -1.34
C VAL A 103 -7.55 -4.61 -0.99
N ALA A 104 -6.65 -4.68 -1.96
CA ALA A 104 -5.27 -5.13 -1.73
C ALA A 104 -4.53 -4.18 -0.78
N THR A 105 -4.67 -2.87 -0.95
CA THR A 105 -4.08 -1.87 -0.06
C THR A 105 -4.57 -2.01 1.37
N LYS A 106 -5.89 -2.13 1.57
CA LYS A 106 -6.47 -2.34 2.90
C LYS A 106 -5.92 -3.61 3.54
N ASP A 107 -5.90 -4.72 2.80
CA ASP A 107 -5.40 -6.00 3.31
C ASP A 107 -3.90 -5.94 3.66
N VAL A 108 -3.07 -5.25 2.86
CA VAL A 108 -1.64 -5.04 3.16
C VAL A 108 -1.47 -4.26 4.47
N VAL A 109 -2.21 -3.16 4.65
CA VAL A 109 -2.14 -2.37 5.89
C VAL A 109 -2.56 -3.21 7.09
N MET A 110 -3.68 -3.93 7.00
CA MET A 110 -4.15 -4.78 8.10
C MET A 110 -3.13 -5.86 8.43
N PHE A 111 -2.57 -6.55 7.43
CA PHE A 111 -1.53 -7.55 7.65
C PHE A 111 -0.32 -6.96 8.40
N CYS A 112 0.17 -5.80 7.96
CA CYS A 112 1.32 -5.13 8.58
C CYS A 112 1.06 -4.72 10.04
N LEU A 113 -0.18 -4.34 10.37
CA LEU A 113 -0.59 -3.97 11.73
C LEU A 113 -0.80 -5.20 12.63
N ASP A 114 -1.43 -6.24 12.08
CA ASP A 114 -1.73 -7.47 12.82
C ASP A 114 -0.49 -8.34 13.04
N LYS A 115 0.49 -8.26 12.14
CA LYS A 115 1.72 -9.07 12.13
C LYS A 115 2.99 -8.22 12.02
N PRO A 116 3.27 -7.37 13.03
CA PRO A 116 4.40 -6.45 13.00
C PRO A 116 5.76 -7.17 12.87
N GLU A 117 5.89 -8.41 13.32
CA GLU A 117 7.10 -9.23 13.19
C GLU A 117 7.47 -9.50 11.72
N TYR A 118 6.48 -9.71 10.85
CA TYR A 118 6.70 -9.89 9.41
C TYR A 118 7.17 -8.58 8.76
N LEU A 119 6.50 -7.47 9.10
CA LEU A 119 6.90 -6.14 8.63
C LEU A 119 8.33 -5.81 9.07
N ASN A 120 8.65 -6.04 10.34
CA ASN A 120 9.97 -5.77 10.91
C ASN A 120 11.06 -6.63 10.27
N LYS A 121 10.79 -7.93 10.03
CA LYS A 121 11.72 -8.82 9.35
C LYS A 121 11.98 -8.34 7.92
N TRP A 122 10.93 -8.13 7.13
CA TRP A 122 11.05 -7.61 5.77
C TRP A 122 11.80 -6.26 5.71
N ALA A 123 11.47 -5.35 6.62
CA ALA A 123 12.12 -4.05 6.75
C ALA A 123 13.61 -4.16 7.11
N GLY A 124 14.01 -5.17 7.89
CA GLY A 124 15.41 -5.47 8.20
C GLY A 124 16.22 -5.75 6.93
N PHE A 125 15.72 -6.63 6.07
CA PHE A 125 16.33 -6.91 4.76
C PHE A 125 16.36 -5.65 3.89
N ALA A 126 15.24 -4.91 3.81
CA ALA A 126 15.19 -3.66 3.04
C ALA A 126 16.24 -2.61 3.47
N ARG A 127 16.56 -2.53 4.76
CA ARG A 127 17.61 -1.64 5.30
C ARG A 127 19.02 -2.04 4.90
N SER A 128 19.27 -3.34 4.89
CA SER A 128 20.61 -3.91 4.74
C SER A 128 21.22 -3.70 3.34
N GLY A 129 20.42 -3.26 2.37
CA GLY A 129 20.86 -3.07 0.99
C GLY A 129 20.84 -4.36 0.15
N TRP A 130 20.45 -5.49 0.76
CA TRP A 130 20.19 -6.76 0.09
C TRP A 130 18.82 -6.79 -0.59
N ASP A 131 18.62 -7.81 -1.43
CA ASP A 131 17.32 -8.08 -2.02
C ASP A 131 16.30 -8.37 -0.92
N THR A 132 15.20 -7.62 -0.94
CA THR A 132 14.05 -7.88 -0.06
C THR A 132 13.42 -9.20 -0.44
N PRO A 133 12.87 -9.98 0.52
CA PRO A 133 12.02 -11.12 0.20
C PRO A 133 10.97 -10.72 -0.85
N GLU A 134 10.92 -11.47 -1.95
CA GLU A 134 10.08 -11.12 -3.11
C GLU A 134 8.67 -11.73 -3.03
N ASP A 135 8.47 -12.70 -2.14
CA ASP A 135 7.22 -13.42 -1.94
C ASP A 135 6.98 -13.79 -0.46
N PHE A 136 5.73 -14.16 -0.18
CA PHE A 136 5.26 -14.49 1.15
C PHE A 136 5.91 -15.76 1.71
N ALA A 137 6.16 -16.77 0.88
CA ALA A 137 6.77 -18.03 1.33
C ALA A 137 8.17 -17.78 1.90
N THR A 138 8.97 -16.98 1.20
CA THR A 138 10.31 -16.57 1.63
C THR A 138 10.25 -15.76 2.92
N LEU A 139 9.38 -14.73 2.98
CA LEU A 139 9.25 -13.93 4.19
C LEU A 139 8.80 -14.77 5.39
N LYS A 140 7.83 -15.66 5.20
CA LYS A 140 7.33 -16.58 6.22
C LYS A 140 8.45 -17.48 6.74
N TYR A 141 9.24 -18.07 5.85
CA TYR A 141 10.39 -18.90 6.23
C TYR A 141 11.37 -18.12 7.12
N LEU A 142 11.72 -16.89 6.74
CA LEU A 142 12.66 -16.04 7.50
C LEU A 142 12.13 -15.66 8.88
N VAL A 143 10.82 -15.47 9.01
CA VAL A 143 10.18 -15.17 10.30
C VAL A 143 10.15 -16.43 11.18
N GLU A 144 9.68 -17.56 10.64
CA GLU A 144 9.48 -18.80 11.41
C GLU A 144 10.79 -19.45 11.86
N ASN A 145 11.86 -19.32 11.06
CA ASN A 145 13.17 -19.89 11.37
C ASN A 145 14.12 -18.89 12.06
N GLY A 146 13.64 -17.68 12.35
CA GLY A 146 14.44 -16.67 13.05
C GLY A 146 15.60 -16.07 12.25
N VAL A 147 15.83 -16.52 11.00
CA VAL A 147 16.97 -16.13 10.14
C VAL A 147 17.12 -14.62 10.09
N ASP A 148 18.30 -14.13 10.48
CA ASP A 148 18.61 -12.71 10.43
C ASP A 148 19.46 -12.37 9.19
N HIS A 149 19.33 -11.14 8.70
CA HIS A 149 20.14 -10.64 7.58
C HIS A 149 21.65 -10.71 7.85
N SER A 150 22.07 -10.73 9.12
CA SER A 150 23.47 -10.91 9.52
C SER A 150 24.00 -12.33 9.29
N GLU A 151 23.15 -13.34 9.12
CA GLU A 151 23.56 -14.73 8.86
C GLU A 151 23.93 -14.98 7.38
N TYR A 152 23.68 -14.00 6.50
CA TYR A 152 24.15 -13.98 5.12
C TYR A 152 25.46 -13.18 4.94
N LEU A 153 26.12 -12.77 6.04
CA LEU A 153 27.46 -12.16 6.08
C LEU A 153 28.53 -13.24 6.29
#